data_AF-A0A2D4MQU0-F1
#
_entry.id   AF-A0A2D4MQU0-F1
#
_cell.length_a   1.000
_cell.length_b   1.000
_cell.length_c   1.000
_cell.angle_alpha   90.00
_cell.angle_beta   90.00
_cell.angle_gamma   90.00
#
_symmetry.space_group_name_H-M   'P 1'
#
loop_
_entity.id
_entity.type
_entity.pdbx_description
1 polymer ?
#
loop_
_entity_poly.entity_id
_entity_poly.type
_entity_poly.pdbx_seq_one_letter_code
_entity_poly.pdbx_strand_id
1 'polypeptide(L)'
;HDLLLFRFDRGPVGVLHFKTGVTPRGQLGLVEIIQEYIHEDEIYEAINILNGMNWNTVGHHCYVSLCAITNYLLRQKLTHVREAQLEATLGTFYAPTRPLSETTVLGYRDQISRYARRFFHHLLRHQRFEKAFLLAVDIG
;
A
#
# COMPACT_ATOMS: atom_id res chain seq x y z
N HIS A 1 21.22 7.74 -4.97
CA HIS A 1 21.56 7.71 -6.40
C HIS A 1 21.20 6.33 -6.91
N ASP A 2 20.16 6.24 -7.72
CA ASP A 2 19.74 4.97 -8.33
C ASP A 2 20.54 4.77 -9.60
N LEU A 3 21.70 4.14 -9.44
CA LEU A 3 22.60 3.80 -10.53
C LEU A 3 22.48 2.31 -10.79
N LEU A 4 22.05 1.94 -11.99
CA LEU A 4 22.08 0.55 -12.42
C LEU A 4 23.27 0.37 -13.37
N LEU A 5 24.22 -0.45 -12.91
CA LEU A 5 25.42 -0.80 -13.67
C LEU A 5 25.07 -1.95 -14.62
N PHE A 6 25.25 -1.72 -15.91
CA PHE A 6 25.15 -2.77 -16.92
C PHE A 6 26.55 -3.11 -17.39
N ARG A 7 26.88 -4.41 -17.31
CA ARG A 7 28.07 -4.97 -17.93
C ARG A 7 27.62 -5.89 -19.05
N PHE A 8 27.78 -5.44 -20.28
CA PHE A 8 27.52 -6.28 -21.45
C PHE A 8 28.69 -7.24 -21.65
N ASP A 9 28.41 -8.52 -21.93
CA ASP A 9 29.48 -9.47 -22.24
C ASP A 9 30.20 -9.02 -23.51
N ARG A 10 31.52 -8.81 -23.39
CA ARG A 10 32.40 -8.19 -24.41
C ARG A 10 31.97 -6.79 -24.90
N GLY A 11 31.12 -6.08 -24.14
CA GLY A 11 30.64 -4.74 -24.48
C GLY A 11 31.10 -3.65 -23.51
N PRO A 12 30.78 -2.37 -23.79
CA PRO A 12 31.10 -1.27 -22.89
C PRO A 12 30.34 -1.39 -21.57
N VAL A 13 30.90 -0.82 -20.49
CA VAL A 13 30.18 -0.67 -19.23
C VAL A 13 29.28 0.55 -19.34
N GLY A 14 27.99 0.35 -19.10
CA GLY A 14 26.99 1.40 -19.08
C GLY A 14 26.50 1.66 -17.67
N VAL A 15 26.22 2.93 -17.35
CA VAL A 15 25.54 3.32 -16.12
C VAL A 15 24.24 4.00 -16.51
N LEU A 16 23.09 3.41 -16.14
CA LEU A 16 21.83 4.14 -16.19
C LEU A 16 21.67 4.90 -14.89
N HIS A 17 21.56 6.22 -15.01
CA HIS A 17 21.18 7.10 -13.91
C HIS A 17 19.71 7.47 -14.08
N PHE A 18 18.86 6.92 -13.20
CA PHE A 18 17.45 7.28 -13.18
C PHE A 18 17.32 8.70 -12.62
N LYS A 19 17.07 9.67 -13.51
CA LYS A 19 16.68 11.04 -13.13
C LYS A 19 15.18 11.04 -12.86
N THR A 20 14.77 10.59 -11.68
CA THR A 20 13.38 10.71 -11.21
C THR A 20 13.08 12.18 -10.95
N GLY A 21 12.40 12.82 -11.89
CA GLY A 21 11.99 14.22 -11.83
C GLY A 21 10.56 14.38 -11.31
N VAL A 22 10.34 15.49 -10.59
CA VAL A 22 9.07 16.06 -10.08
C VAL A 22 8.52 15.45 -8.77
N THR A 23 9.14 15.81 -7.63
CA THR A 23 8.76 15.62 -6.19
C THR A 23 9.47 14.48 -5.42
N PRO A 24 9.80 14.69 -4.11
CA PRO A 24 11.19 14.89 -3.70
C PRO A 24 11.88 13.61 -3.20
N ARG A 25 13.18 13.50 -3.53
CA ARG A 25 14.25 12.71 -2.89
C ARG A 25 14.92 11.58 -3.68
N GLY A 26 14.72 11.45 -5.00
CA GLY A 26 15.70 10.84 -5.91
C GLY A 26 16.25 9.45 -5.50
N GLN A 27 15.40 8.66 -4.84
CA GLN A 27 15.64 7.26 -4.48
C GLN A 27 14.42 6.49 -4.96
N LEU A 28 14.61 5.48 -5.80
CA LEU A 28 13.63 4.49 -6.23
C LEU A 28 13.32 3.56 -5.05
N GLY A 29 12.71 4.12 -4.01
CA GLY A 29 12.21 3.37 -2.88
C GLY A 29 10.91 2.65 -3.23
N LEU A 30 10.56 1.66 -2.42
CA LEU A 30 9.33 0.90 -2.61
C LEU A 30 8.06 1.79 -2.50
N VAL A 31 8.14 2.91 -1.78
CA VAL A 31 7.02 3.86 -1.65
C VAL A 31 6.79 4.59 -2.96
N GLU A 32 7.86 5.06 -3.61
CA GLU A 32 7.80 5.75 -4.89
C GLU A 32 7.29 4.81 -5.99
N ILE A 33 7.74 3.56 -6.00
CA ILE A 33 7.25 2.53 -6.91
C ILE A 33 5.75 2.29 -6.72
N ILE A 34 5.27 2.25 -5.46
CA ILE A 34 3.84 2.14 -5.18
C ILE A 34 3.06 3.36 -5.69
N GLN A 35 3.59 4.58 -5.56
CA GLN A 35 2.93 5.77 -6.12
C GLN A 35 2.78 5.66 -7.64
N GLU A 36 3.80 5.14 -8.33
CA GLU A 36 3.74 4.93 -9.78
C GLU A 36 2.66 3.92 -10.16
N TYR A 37 2.59 2.77 -9.48
CA TYR A 37 1.51 1.80 -9.72
C TYR A 37 0.12 2.36 -9.41
N ILE A 38 0.00 3.25 -8.41
CA ILE A 38 -1.26 3.95 -8.16
C ILE A 38 -1.60 4.90 -9.31
N HIS A 39 -0.61 5.59 -9.89
CA HIS A 39 -0.79 6.51 -11.02
C HIS A 39 -1.30 5.79 -12.26
N GLU A 40 -0.72 4.62 -12.56
CA GLU A 40 -1.10 3.75 -13.69
C GLU A 40 -2.34 2.88 -13.40
N ASP A 41 -3.00 3.07 -12.25
CA ASP A 41 -4.17 2.30 -11.78
C ASP A 41 -3.94 0.79 -11.59
N GLU A 42 -2.68 0.36 -11.51
CA GLU A 42 -2.23 -1.02 -11.26
C GLU A 42 -2.21 -1.36 -9.76
N ILE A 43 -3.37 -1.24 -9.12
CA ILE A 43 -3.47 -1.28 -7.65
C ILE A 43 -3.09 -2.63 -7.04
N TYR A 44 -3.30 -3.75 -7.74
CA TYR A 44 -2.88 -5.06 -7.21
C TYR A 44 -1.36 -5.16 -7.09
N GLU A 45 -0.60 -4.57 -8.01
CA GLU A 45 0.86 -4.56 -7.90
C GLU A 45 1.34 -3.67 -6.76
N ALA A 46 0.70 -2.51 -6.57
CA ALA A 46 0.94 -1.68 -5.40
C ALA A 46 0.71 -2.45 -4.07
N ILE A 47 -0.38 -3.24 -4.00
CA ILE A 47 -0.70 -4.07 -2.83
C ILE A 47 0.31 -5.21 -2.66
N ASN A 48 0.74 -5.86 -3.75
CA ASN A 48 1.74 -6.92 -3.71
C ASN A 48 3.07 -6.43 -3.13
N ILE A 49 3.50 -5.23 -3.52
CA ILE A 49 4.71 -4.61 -2.98
C ILE A 49 4.53 -4.30 -1.49
N LEU A 50 3.39 -3.73 -1.08
CA LEU A 50 3.08 -3.48 0.32
C LEU A 50 3.10 -4.77 1.16
N ASN A 51 2.52 -5.86 0.65
CA ASN A 51 2.54 -7.18 1.29
C ASN A 51 3.95 -7.75 1.44
N GLY A 52 4.86 -7.42 0.53
CA GLY A 52 6.27 -7.78 0.61
C GLY A 52 7.08 -6.95 1.60
N MET A 53 6.58 -5.77 2.00
CA MET A 53 7.25 -4.92 2.98
C MET A 53 7.13 -5.49 4.40
N ASN A 54 8.15 -5.25 5.21
CA ASN A 54 8.15 -5.67 6.60
C ASN A 54 7.74 -4.51 7.52
N TRP A 55 6.50 -4.53 7.98
CA TRP A 55 5.95 -3.58 8.95
C TRP A 55 6.81 -3.41 10.21
N ASN A 56 7.48 -4.46 10.70
CA ASN A 56 8.29 -4.39 11.91
C ASN A 56 9.60 -3.60 11.70
N THR A 57 10.10 -3.50 10.47
CA THR A 57 11.36 -2.80 10.16
C THR A 57 11.15 -1.47 9.45
N VAL A 58 10.16 -1.39 8.56
CA VAL A 58 9.86 -0.22 7.73
C VAL A 58 8.41 0.26 7.91
N GLY A 59 7.89 0.17 9.14
CA GLY A 59 6.48 0.46 9.46
C GLY A 59 5.98 1.83 8.98
N HIS A 60 6.82 2.86 8.99
CA HIS A 60 6.43 4.18 8.48
C HIS A 60 6.18 4.15 6.96
N HIS A 61 7.05 3.48 6.20
CA HIS A 61 6.88 3.34 4.75
C HIS A 61 5.67 2.46 4.41
N CYS A 62 5.44 1.39 5.16
CA CYS A 62 4.22 0.57 5.03
C CYS A 62 2.97 1.42 5.28
N TYR A 63 2.96 2.22 6.35
CA TYR A 63 1.85 3.09 6.70
C TYR A 63 1.56 4.14 5.62
N VAL A 64 2.58 4.84 5.14
CA VAL A 64 2.45 5.84 4.05
C VAL A 64 1.89 5.19 2.79
N SER A 65 2.39 4.00 2.42
CA SER A 65 1.94 3.25 1.25
C SER A 65 0.49 2.79 1.38
N LEU A 66 0.13 2.19 2.53
CA LEU A 66 -1.25 1.79 2.86
C LEU A 66 -2.20 2.99 2.77
N CYS A 67 -1.80 4.14 3.32
CA CYS A 67 -2.57 5.37 3.29
C CYS A 67 -2.77 5.86 1.85
N ALA A 68 -1.74 5.83 1.01
CA ALA A 68 -1.83 6.26 -0.38
C ALA A 68 -2.82 5.39 -1.18
N ILE A 69 -2.67 4.06 -1.10
CA ILE A 69 -3.54 3.11 -1.79
C ILE A 69 -4.99 3.28 -1.31
N THR A 70 -5.21 3.29 0.02
CA THR A 70 -6.56 3.39 0.60
C THR A 70 -7.23 4.72 0.24
N ASN A 71 -6.51 5.84 0.30
CA ASN A 71 -7.07 7.14 -0.07
C ASN A 71 -7.41 7.24 -1.55
N TYR A 72 -6.59 6.65 -2.43
CA TYR A 72 -6.88 6.57 -3.85
C TYR A 72 -8.19 5.79 -4.10
N LEU A 73 -8.31 4.60 -3.51
CA LEU A 73 -9.48 3.73 -3.66
C LEU A 73 -10.77 4.35 -3.09
N LEU A 74 -10.71 4.98 -1.90
CA LEU A 74 -11.88 5.61 -1.28
C LEU A 74 -12.44 6.82 -2.03
N ARG A 75 -11.65 7.42 -2.94
CA ARG A 75 -12.10 8.52 -3.81
C ARG A 75 -12.88 8.03 -5.02
N GLN A 76 -12.77 6.74 -5.36
CA GLN A 76 -13.44 6.14 -6.51
C GLN A 76 -14.82 5.60 -6.14
N LYS A 77 -15.61 5.24 -7.15
CA LYS A 77 -16.87 4.53 -6.97
C LYS A 77 -16.59 3.10 -6.50
N LEU A 78 -17.33 2.63 -5.49
CA LEU A 78 -17.20 1.27 -5.01
C LEU A 78 -17.68 0.26 -6.06
N THR A 79 -16.74 -0.49 -6.63
CA THR A 79 -17.00 -1.70 -7.41
C THR A 79 -16.52 -2.91 -6.61
N HIS A 80 -16.95 -4.12 -7.00
CA HIS A 80 -16.49 -5.35 -6.34
C HIS A 80 -14.95 -5.50 -6.38
N VAL A 81 -14.31 -5.02 -7.45
CA VAL A 81 -12.85 -5.03 -7.58
C VAL A 81 -12.20 -4.05 -6.59
N ARG A 82 -12.70 -2.80 -6.51
CA ARG A 82 -12.16 -1.79 -5.58
C ARG A 82 -12.39 -2.17 -4.12
N GLU A 83 -13.52 -2.82 -3.84
CA GLU A 83 -13.83 -3.39 -2.53
C GLU A 83 -12.80 -4.45 -2.12
N ALA A 84 -12.53 -5.43 -3.00
CA ALA A 84 -11.51 -6.45 -2.76
C ALA A 84 -10.10 -5.85 -2.61
N GLN A 85 -9.77 -4.80 -3.37
CA GLN A 85 -8.49 -4.07 -3.23
C GLN A 85 -8.38 -3.36 -1.88
N LEU A 86 -9.47 -2.74 -1.38
CA LEU A 86 -9.50 -2.11 -0.06
C LEU A 86 -9.33 -3.14 1.06
N GLU A 87 -10.04 -4.27 0.97
CA GLU A 87 -9.89 -5.40 1.91
C GLU A 87 -8.46 -5.94 1.91
N ALA A 88 -7.87 -6.19 0.73
CA ALA A 88 -6.51 -6.68 0.62
C ALA A 88 -5.48 -5.67 1.16
N THR A 89 -5.69 -4.37 0.93
CA THR A 89 -4.82 -3.30 1.44
C THR A 89 -4.84 -3.25 2.97
N LEU A 90 -6.02 -3.27 3.59
CA LEU A 90 -6.15 -3.28 5.05
C LEU A 90 -5.69 -4.62 5.65
N GLY A 91 -5.90 -5.71 4.92
CA GLY A 91 -5.45 -7.06 5.28
C GLY A 91 -3.94 -7.16 5.47
N THR A 92 -3.15 -6.33 4.78
CA THR A 92 -1.69 -6.27 4.98
C THR A 92 -1.28 -5.98 6.43
N PHE A 93 -2.15 -5.37 7.24
CA PHE A 93 -1.93 -5.09 8.66
C PHE A 93 -2.79 -5.98 9.59
N TYR A 94 -4.06 -6.22 9.25
CA TYR A 94 -4.97 -6.99 10.11
C TYR A 94 -4.78 -8.52 10.02
N ALA A 95 -4.37 -9.02 8.85
CA ALA A 95 -4.08 -10.42 8.60
C ALA A 95 -2.72 -10.55 7.89
N PRO A 96 -1.64 -10.10 8.55
CA PRO A 96 -0.34 -9.96 7.91
C PRO A 96 0.28 -11.34 7.65
N THR A 97 0.95 -11.50 6.51
CA THR A 97 1.68 -12.74 6.17
C THR A 97 2.83 -13.04 7.14
N ARG A 98 3.34 -11.99 7.80
CA ARG A 98 4.36 -12.07 8.85
C ARG A 98 3.80 -11.51 10.16
N PRO A 99 3.97 -12.19 11.30
CA PRO A 99 3.51 -11.68 12.58
C PRO A 99 4.07 -10.28 12.88
N LEU A 100 3.19 -9.37 13.29
CA LEU A 100 3.57 -8.03 13.72
C LEU A 100 4.06 -8.07 15.17
N SER A 101 5.09 -7.29 15.48
CA SER A 101 5.49 -7.06 16.87
C SER A 101 4.45 -6.21 17.59
N GLU A 102 4.29 -6.41 18.90
CA GLU A 102 3.37 -5.62 19.73
C GLU A 102 3.63 -4.11 19.62
N THR A 103 4.90 -3.72 19.52
CA THR A 103 5.32 -2.32 19.31
C THR A 103 4.76 -1.74 18.01
N THR A 104 4.78 -2.51 16.93
CA THR A 104 4.28 -2.10 15.62
C THR A 104 2.76 -2.02 15.64
N VAL A 105 2.09 -3.01 16.23
CA VAL A 105 0.63 -3.00 16.37
C VAL A 105 0.19 -1.78 17.17
N LEU A 106 0.79 -1.52 18.34
CA LEU A 106 0.42 -0.40 19.19
C LEU A 106 0.66 0.96 18.50
N GLY A 107 1.74 1.08 17.72
CA GLY A 107 2.08 2.32 17.02
C GLY A 107 1.14 2.70 15.87
N TYR A 108 0.56 1.72 15.17
CA TYR A 108 -0.23 1.97 13.96
C TYR A 108 -1.71 1.60 14.06
N ARG A 109 -2.12 0.78 15.04
CA ARG A 109 -3.51 0.29 15.16
C ARG A 109 -4.54 1.41 15.14
N ASP A 110 -4.37 2.47 15.93
CA ASP A 110 -5.36 3.55 15.98
C ASP A 110 -5.47 4.26 14.63
N GLN A 111 -4.33 4.59 14.02
CA GLN A 111 -4.28 5.27 12.73
C GLN A 111 -4.91 4.43 11.62
N ILE A 112 -4.63 3.13 11.57
CA ILE A 112 -5.20 2.20 10.58
C ILE A 112 -6.69 1.96 10.84
N SER A 113 -7.11 1.90 12.11
CA SER A 113 -8.54 1.76 12.45
C SER A 113 -9.40 2.90 11.91
N ARG A 114 -8.84 4.11 11.78
CA ARG A 114 -9.55 5.24 11.16
C ARG A 114 -9.84 4.99 9.67
N TYR A 115 -8.92 4.34 8.96
CA TYR A 115 -9.13 3.96 7.55
C TYR A 115 -10.11 2.81 7.42
N ALA A 116 -10.03 1.82 8.31
CA ALA A 116 -11.00 0.73 8.37
C ALA A 116 -12.44 1.26 8.61
N ARG A 117 -12.61 2.22 9.52
CA ARG A 117 -13.89 2.93 9.73
C ARG A 117 -14.36 3.70 8.50
N ARG A 118 -13.45 4.38 7.79
CA ARG A 118 -13.79 5.07 6.52
C ARG A 118 -14.28 4.08 5.47
N PHE A 119 -13.63 2.92 5.36
CA PHE A 119 -14.07 1.85 4.47
C PHE A 119 -15.44 1.28 4.87
N PHE A 120 -15.67 1.05 6.16
CA PHE A 120 -16.98 0.65 6.69
C PHE A 120 -18.09 1.62 6.27
N HIS A 121 -17.91 2.93 6.47
CA HIS A 121 -18.90 3.92 6.04
C HIS A 121 -19.08 3.96 4.51
N HIS A 122 -18.00 3.70 3.77
CA HIS A 122 -18.07 3.60 2.32
C HIS A 122 -18.92 2.39 1.88
N LEU A 123 -18.79 1.23 2.53
CA LEU A 123 -19.64 0.06 2.31
C LEU A 123 -21.11 0.35 2.63
N LEU A 124 -21.40 1.00 3.76
CA LEU A 124 -22.75 1.38 4.15
C LEU A 124 -23.43 2.29 3.11
N ARG A 125 -22.68 3.29 2.59
CA ARG A 125 -23.19 4.19 1.55
C ARG A 125 -23.60 3.45 0.28
N HIS A 126 -22.95 2.34 -0.02
CA HIS A 126 -23.20 1.50 -1.18
C HIS A 126 -24.07 0.26 -0.89
N GLN A 127 -24.73 0.22 0.28
CA GLN A 127 -25.64 -0.85 0.70
C GLN A 127 -24.99 -2.25 0.76
N ARG A 128 -23.67 -2.32 0.97
CA ARG A 128 -22.91 -3.57 1.17
C ARG A 128 -22.95 -4.01 2.64
N PHE A 129 -24.15 -4.25 3.17
CA PHE A 129 -24.36 -4.45 4.61
C PHE A 129 -23.70 -5.71 5.17
N GLU A 130 -23.73 -6.82 4.45
CA GLU A 130 -23.11 -8.08 4.88
C GLU A 130 -21.60 -7.91 5.13
N LYS A 131 -20.91 -7.29 4.17
CA LYS A 131 -19.48 -6.99 4.26
C LYS A 131 -19.17 -5.95 5.32
N ALA A 132 -20.01 -4.91 5.43
CA ALA A 132 -19.87 -3.92 6.50
C ALA A 132 -19.99 -4.56 7.88
N PHE A 133 -20.90 -5.52 8.05
CA PHE A 133 -21.09 -6.24 9.31
C PHE A 133 -19.87 -7.10 9.66
N LEU A 134 -19.34 -7.88 8.71
CA LEU A 134 -18.11 -8.66 8.93
C LEU A 134 -16.94 -7.77 9.35
N LEU A 135 -16.73 -6.66 8.62
CA LEU A 135 -15.68 -5.71 8.93
C LEU A 135 -15.87 -5.04 10.32
N ALA A 136 -17.11 -4.81 10.75
CA ALA A 136 -17.39 -4.23 12.06
C ALA A 136 -17.00 -5.16 13.22
N VAL A 137 -17.12 -6.48 13.03
CA VAL A 137 -16.67 -7.48 14.01
C VAL A 137 -15.14 -7.43 14.16
N ASP A 138 -14.41 -7.24 13.05
CA ASP A 138 -12.94 -7.20 13.06
C ASP A 138 -12.36 -5.88 13.58
N ILE A 139 -13.10 -4.77 13.48
CA ILE A 139 -12.67 -3.44 13.96
C ILE A 139 -13.05 -3.20 15.43
N GLY A 140 -14.10 -3.88 15.92
CA GLY A 140 -14.72 -3.70 17.24
C GLY A 140 -13.87 -4.04 18.45
#